data_AF-A0A9C7UIC2-F1
#
_entry.id   AF-A0A9C7UIC2-F1
#
_cell.length_a   1.000
_cell.length_b   1.000
_cell.length_c   1.000
_cell.angle_alpha   90.00
_cell.angle_beta   90.00
_cell.angle_gamma   90.00
#
_symmetry.space_group_name_H-M   'P 1'
#
loop_
_entity.id
_entity.type
_entity.pdbx_description
1 polymer ?
#
loop_
_entity_poly.entity_id
_entity_poly.type
_entity_poly.pdbx_seq_one_letter_code
_entity_poly.pdbx_strand_id
1 'polypeptide(L)' 'MESVKKLSTDGFMFMSESLPAGHSVKFVLIDENGDVRQYYNGTDDGSISILRTHINSFLKNLKKESV' A
#
# COMPACT_ATOMS: atom_id res chain seq x y z
N MET A 1 -5.94 7.20 29.94
CA MET A 1 -5.18 7.91 28.88
C MET A 1 -3.76 7.39 28.75
N GLU A 2 -3.05 7.22 29.87
CA GLU A 2 -1.72 6.57 29.96
C GLU A 2 -1.66 5.16 29.34
N SER A 3 -2.65 4.29 29.63
CA SER A 3 -2.71 2.93 29.08
C SER A 3 -2.90 2.89 27.57
N VAL A 4 -3.66 3.84 27.01
CA VAL A 4 -3.87 3.99 25.57
C VAL A 4 -2.58 4.44 24.89
N LYS A 5 -1.88 5.43 25.47
CA LYS A 5 -0.56 5.88 24.98
C LYS A 5 0.45 4.73 25.00
N LYS A 6 0.52 3.97 26.10
CA LYS A 6 1.45 2.85 26.23
C LYS A 6 1.17 1.74 25.21
N LEU A 7 -0.10 1.40 24.97
CA LEU A 7 -0.47 0.41 23.97
C LEU A 7 -0.11 0.87 22.55
N SER A 8 -0.36 2.14 22.23
CA SER A 8 -0.03 2.72 20.93
C SER A 8 1.48 2.80 20.65
N THR A 9 2.30 3.10 21.67
CA THR A 9 3.75 3.25 21.52
C THR A 9 4.50 1.92 21.65
N ASP A 10 4.17 1.09 22.63
CA ASP A 10 4.93 -0.14 22.91
C ASP A 10 4.34 -1.37 22.21
N GLY A 11 3.02 -1.38 21.95
CA GLY A 11 2.34 -2.49 21.28
C GLY A 11 2.33 -2.35 19.75
N PHE A 12 2.06 -1.14 19.25
CA PHE A 12 1.94 -0.86 17.81
C PHE A 12 3.09 -0.03 17.23
N MET A 13 4.04 0.44 18.06
CA MET A 13 5.24 1.19 17.64
C MET A 13 4.98 2.44 16.78
N PHE A 14 3.86 3.13 16.99
CA PHE A 14 3.46 4.28 16.15
C PHE A 14 4.35 5.53 16.31
N MET A 15 5.10 5.66 17.40
CA MET A 15 5.77 6.92 17.80
C MET A 15 7.27 6.74 18.13
N SER A 16 7.94 5.76 17.53
CA SER A 16 9.39 5.61 17.65
C SER A 16 10.08 6.57 16.67
N GLU A 17 10.85 7.52 17.19
CA GLU A 17 11.62 8.52 16.42
C GLU A 17 12.62 7.91 15.42
N SER A 18 12.88 6.59 15.49
CA SER A 18 13.78 5.84 14.60
C SER A 18 13.09 4.85 13.65
N LEU A 19 11.75 4.85 13.55
CA LEU A 19 11.02 4.12 12.51
C LEU A 19 10.50 5.12 11.48
N PRO A 20 10.61 4.85 10.16
CA PRO A 20 10.01 5.72 9.17
C PRO A 20 8.51 5.78 9.48
N ALA A 21 8.08 6.95 9.95
CA ALA A 21 6.77 7.21 10.54
C ALA A 21 5.65 6.55 9.72
N GLY A 22 4.90 5.62 10.31
CA GLY A 22 3.49 5.30 10.03
C GLY A 22 2.94 5.29 8.59
N HIS A 23 3.75 5.32 7.54
CA HIS A 23 3.33 5.33 6.15
C HIS A 23 3.13 3.89 5.72
N SER A 24 1.99 3.58 5.12
CA SER A 24 1.71 2.24 4.58
C SER A 24 2.82 1.81 3.62
N VAL A 25 3.66 0.87 4.06
CA VAL A 25 4.77 0.30 3.26
C VAL A 25 4.33 -0.91 2.45
N LYS A 26 3.07 -1.35 2.57
CA LYS A 26 2.50 -2.46 1.79
C LYS A 26 1.27 -1.99 1.06
N PHE A 27 1.24 -2.22 -0.25
CA PHE A 27 0.09 -1.91 -1.09
C PHE A 27 -0.48 -3.20 -1.68
N VAL A 28 -1.78 -3.21 -1.96
CA VAL A 28 -2.46 -4.27 -2.71
C VAL A 28 -3.18 -3.64 -3.88
N LEU A 29 -3.08 -4.26 -5.06
CA LEU A 29 -3.88 -3.89 -6.23
C LEU A 29 -5.03 -4.87 -6.36
N ILE A 30 -6.25 -4.33 -6.39
CA ILE A 30 -7.50 -5.04 -6.57
C ILE A 30 -8.12 -4.53 -7.87
N ASP A 31 -8.67 -5.42 -8.68
CA ASP A 31 -9.32 -5.04 -9.94
C ASP A 31 -10.84 -4.83 -9.80
N GLU A 32 -11.52 -4.58 -10.93
CA GLU A 32 -12.96 -4.34 -10.99
C GLU A 32 -13.82 -5.54 -10.55
N ASN A 33 -13.29 -6.76 -10.59
CA ASN A 33 -13.98 -7.96 -10.14
C ASN A 33 -13.79 -8.22 -8.64
N GLY A 34 -13.01 -7.39 -7.96
CA GLY A 34 -12.66 -7.57 -6.55
C GLY A 34 -11.52 -8.56 -6.32
N ASP A 35 -10.83 -8.99 -7.38
CA ASP A 35 -9.73 -9.94 -7.28
C ASP A 35 -8.42 -9.23 -6.94
N VAL A 36 -7.64 -9.84 -6.03
CA VAL A 36 -6.29 -9.38 -5.74
C VAL A 36 -5.37 -9.73 -6.91
N ARG A 37 -4.78 -8.70 -7.51
CA ARG A 37 -3.83 -8.85 -8.61
C ARG A 37 -2.40 -9.02 -8.12
N GLN A 38 -1.99 -8.23 -7.13
CA GLN A 38 -0.65 -8.34 -6.52
C GLN A 38 -0.50 -7.47 -5.26
N TYR A 39 0.48 -7.84 -4.42
CA TYR A 39 0.98 -7.05 -3.29
C TYR A 39 2.33 -6.39 -3.62
N TYR A 40 2.57 -5.20 -3.09
CA TYR A 40 3.73 -4.38 -3.38
C TYR A 40 4.37 -3.83 -2.10
N ASN A 41 5.67 -3.59 -2.16
CA ASN A 41 6.44 -2.96 -1.10
C ASN A 41 6.73 -1.49 -1.45
N GLY A 42 6.25 -0.57 -0.62
CA GLY A 42 6.43 0.86 -0.76
C GLY A 42 7.84 1.36 -0.52
N THR A 43 8.70 0.55 0.10
CA THR A 43 10.11 0.87 0.33
C THR A 43 11.03 0.20 -0.69
N ASP A 44 10.48 -0.47 -1.71
CA ASP A 44 11.24 -1.11 -2.78
C ASP A 44 10.91 -0.44 -4.11
N ASP A 45 11.89 0.27 -4.67
CA ASP A 45 11.72 1.04 -5.91
C ASP A 45 11.30 0.15 -7.10
N GLY A 46 11.81 -1.09 -7.14
CA GLY A 46 11.42 -2.08 -8.12
C GLY A 46 9.93 -2.41 -8.03
N SER A 47 9.46 -2.73 -6.83
CA SER A 47 8.05 -2.99 -6.55
C SER A 47 7.15 -1.80 -6.90
N ILE A 48 7.58 -0.55 -6.64
CA ILE A 48 6.82 0.64 -7.01
C ILE A 48 6.77 0.84 -8.53
N SER A 49 7.87 0.56 -9.25
CA SER A 49 7.91 0.60 -10.72
C SER A 49 6.92 -0.40 -11.34
N ILE A 50 6.87 -1.62 -10.80
CA ILE A 50 5.92 -2.66 -11.23
C ILE A 50 4.48 -2.21 -10.93
N LEU A 51 4.20 -1.68 -9.74
CA LEU A 51 2.87 -1.16 -9.38
C LEU A 51 2.37 -0.12 -10.39
N ARG A 52 3.22 0.86 -10.74
CA ARG A 52 2.88 1.90 -11.74
C ARG A 52 2.60 1.29 -13.12
N THR A 53 3.38 0.28 -13.51
CA THR A 53 3.20 -0.42 -14.79
C THR A 53 1.86 -1.14 -14.83
N HIS A 54 1.51 -1.86 -13.76
CA HIS A 54 0.24 -2.56 -13.63
C HIS A 54 -0.95 -1.61 -13.68
N ILE A 55 -0.95 -0.54 -12.87
CA ILE A 55 -2.02 0.49 -12.89
C ILE A 55 -2.23 1.03 -14.31
N ASN A 56 -1.15 1.43 -15.00
CA ASN A 56 -1.25 1.96 -16.35
C ASN A 56 -1.79 0.95 -17.37
N SER A 57 -1.46 -0.34 -17.21
CA SER A 57 -1.98 -1.41 -18.06
C SER A 57 -3.49 -1.58 -17.86
N PHE A 58 -3.95 -1.68 -16.60
CA PHE A 58 -5.38 -1.82 -16.30
C PHE A 58 -6.19 -0.60 -16.76
N LEU A 59 -5.70 0.62 -16.55
CA LEU A 59 -6.37 1.84 -17.05
C LEU A 59 -6.51 1.86 -18.57
N LYS A 60 -5.55 1.31 -19.31
CA LYS A 60 -5.66 1.20 -20.78
C LYS A 60 -6.73 0.20 -21.20
N ASN A 61 -6.91 -0.88 -20.44
CA ASN A 61 -7.92 -1.90 -20.73
C ASN A 61 -9.34 -1.39 -20.40
N LEU A 62 -9.51 -0.71 -19.26
CA LEU A 62 -10.79 -0.09 -18.89
C LEU A 62 -11.30 0.91 -19.95
N LYS A 63 -10.39 1.70 -20.53
CA LYS A 63 -10.73 2.64 -21.62
C LYS A 63 -11.17 1.94 -22.92
N LYS A 64 -10.70 0.71 -23.17
CA LYS A 64 -11.09 -0.05 -24.37
C LYS A 64 -12.47 -0.68 -24.25
N GLU A 65 -12.88 -1.06 -23.04
CA GLU A 65 -14.19 -1.68 -22.78
C GLU A 65 -15.34 -0.66 -22.71
N SER A 66 -15.01 0.63 -22.65
CA SER A 66 -15.97 1.74 -22.62
C SER A 66 -16.33 2.28 -24.01
N VAL A 67 -15.91 1.60 -25.10
CA VAL A 67 -16.15 1.94 -26.51
C VAL A 67 -16.86 0.78 -27.19
#